data_AF-A0A952YVK6-F1
#
_entry.id   AF-A0A952YVK6-F1
#
_cell.length_a   1.000
_cell.length_b   1.000
_cell.length_c   1.000
_cell.angle_alpha   90.00
_cell.angle_beta   90.00
_cell.angle_gamma   90.00
#
_symmetry.space_group_name_H-M   'P 1'
#
loop_
_entity.id
_entity.type
_entity.pdbx_description
1 polymer ?
#
loop_
_entity_poly.entity_id
_entity_poly.type
_entity_poly.pdbx_seq_one_letter_code
_entity_poly.pdbx_strand_id
1 'polypeptide(L)'
;MLHSSIAALMIGTGRAKEVTGCNAAFVVILLAAMLALAPSYGVEGAAMACLITAVVSTPIYLAVLRSRLGLPVRLFLDALIRPVLASAAMCGVLWLVLPADGTALHAFAATAWLLGGVALGFVVYVAAVVSMWSIAGRPARSGS
;
A
#
# COMPACT_ATOMS: atom_id res chain seq x y z
N MET A 1 -6.25 3.19 4.67
CA MET A 1 -7.65 3.00 4.20
C MET A 1 -8.15 1.57 4.34
N LEU A 2 -7.37 0.52 4.01
CA LEU A 2 -7.81 -0.88 4.16
C LEU A 2 -8.24 -1.27 5.59
N HIS A 3 -7.55 -0.73 6.61
CA HIS A 3 -7.87 -0.93 8.03
C HIS A 3 -9.28 -0.44 8.40
N SER A 4 -9.75 0.67 7.81
CA SER A 4 -11.06 1.25 8.13
C SER A 4 -12.22 0.39 7.62
N SER A 5 -12.10 -0.18 6.42
CA SER A 5 -13.12 -1.05 5.83
C SER A 5 -13.24 -2.38 6.58
N ILE A 6 -12.10 -2.96 6.97
CA ILE A 6 -12.05 -4.22 7.73
C ILE A 6 -12.55 -4.02 9.17
N ALA A 7 -12.18 -2.90 9.81
CA ALA A 7 -12.68 -2.54 11.14
C ALA A 7 -14.20 -2.34 11.12
N ALA A 8 -14.75 -1.66 10.12
CA ALA A 8 -16.19 -1.47 9.98
C ALA A 8 -16.94 -2.82 9.83
N LEU A 9 -16.42 -3.74 9.02
CA LEU A 9 -16.98 -5.09 8.86
C LEU A 9 -16.89 -5.92 10.17
N MET A 10 -15.76 -5.88 10.88
CA MET A 10 -15.60 -6.63 12.13
C MET A 10 -16.41 -6.04 13.30
N ILE A 11 -16.57 -4.71 13.35
CA ILE A 11 -17.46 -4.06 14.33
C ILE A 11 -18.92 -4.42 14.03
N GLY A 12 -19.33 -4.38 12.76
CA GLY A 12 -20.69 -4.74 12.34
C GLY A 12 -21.06 -6.20 12.60
N THR A 13 -20.08 -7.11 12.65
CA THR A 13 -20.27 -8.54 12.99
C THR A 13 -20.08 -8.86 14.48
N GLY A 14 -19.96 -7.83 15.35
CA GLY A 14 -19.85 -7.99 16.80
C GLY A 14 -18.46 -8.39 17.31
N ARG A 15 -17.42 -8.30 16.49
CA ARG A 15 -16.03 -8.73 16.79
C ARG A 15 -15.09 -7.57 17.14
N ALA A 16 -15.61 -6.52 17.79
CA ALA A 16 -14.85 -5.32 18.14
C ALA A 16 -13.58 -5.58 18.99
N LYS A 17 -13.60 -6.59 19.88
CA LYS A 17 -12.42 -6.94 20.71
C LYS A 17 -11.21 -7.36 19.88
N GLU A 18 -11.42 -8.00 18.74
CA GLU A 18 -10.35 -8.50 17.86
C GLU A 18 -9.73 -7.35 17.05
N VAL A 19 -10.54 -6.37 16.65
CA VAL A 19 -10.07 -5.12 16.04
C VAL A 19 -9.17 -4.37 17.02
N THR A 20 -9.59 -4.24 18.28
CA THR A 20 -8.79 -3.59 19.32
C THR A 20 -7.47 -4.31 19.55
N GLY A 21 -7.46 -5.64 19.58
CA GLY A 21 -6.23 -6.44 19.70
C GLY A 21 -5.26 -6.23 18.53
N CYS A 22 -5.76 -6.23 17.29
CA CYS A 22 -4.93 -5.96 16.12
C CYS A 22 -4.42 -4.52 16.09
N ASN A 23 -5.22 -3.56 16.55
CA ASN A 23 -4.80 -2.16 16.65
C ASN A 23 -3.77 -1.95 17.76
N ALA A 24 -3.91 -2.65 18.89
CA ALA A 24 -2.90 -2.65 19.94
C ALA A 24 -1.58 -3.22 19.42
N ALA A 25 -1.62 -4.34 18.69
CA ALA A 25 -0.43 -4.91 18.04
C ALA A 25 0.21 -3.92 17.05
N PHE A 26 -0.59 -3.23 16.23
CA PHE A 26 -0.11 -2.17 15.34
C PHE A 26 0.64 -1.08 16.11
N VAL A 27 0.05 -0.56 17.18
CA VAL A 27 0.67 0.49 18.01
C VAL A 27 1.96 0.00 18.67
N VAL A 28 1.98 -1.24 19.18
CA VAL A 28 3.18 -1.82 19.79
C VAL A 28 4.31 -1.96 18.76
N ILE A 29 4.02 -2.46 17.57
CA ILE A 29 5.00 -2.58 16.48
C ILE A 29 5.49 -1.19 16.06
N LEU A 30 4.59 -0.22 15.95
CA LEU A 30 4.92 1.15 15.59
C LEU A 30 5.87 1.78 16.60
N LEU A 31 5.55 1.68 17.90
CA LEU A 31 6.38 2.22 18.96
C LEU A 31 7.73 1.53 19.01
N ALA A 32 7.78 0.21 18.85
CA ALA A 32 9.03 -0.54 18.81
C ALA A 32 9.91 -0.13 17.62
N ALA A 33 9.34 -0.05 16.41
CA ALA A 33 10.05 0.38 15.22
C ALA A 33 10.51 1.84 15.32
N MET A 34 9.67 2.71 15.89
CA MET A 34 10.00 4.12 16.05
C MET A 34 11.10 4.33 17.09
N LEU A 35 11.06 3.63 18.22
CA LEU A 35 12.13 3.68 19.22
C LEU A 35 13.46 3.12 18.71
N ALA A 36 13.43 2.16 17.78
CA ALA A 36 14.63 1.60 17.18
C ALA A 36 15.23 2.50 16.08
N LEU A 37 14.39 3.08 15.20
CA LEU A 37 14.87 3.79 14.00
C LEU A 37 14.91 5.32 14.17
N ALA A 38 14.02 5.93 14.95
CA ALA A 38 13.97 7.38 15.10
C ALA A 38 15.22 7.98 15.77
N PRO A 39 15.87 7.34 16.77
CA PRO A 39 17.08 7.91 17.37
C PRO A 39 18.27 7.93 16.41
N SER A 40 18.37 6.93 15.52
CA SER A 40 19.50 6.76 14.61
C SER A 40 19.33 7.52 13.29
N TYR A 41 18.09 7.69 12.81
CA TYR A 41 17.79 8.24 11.48
C TYR A 41 16.84 9.46 11.50
N GLY A 42 16.48 9.97 12.69
CA GLY A 42 15.64 11.16 12.83
C GLY A 42 14.28 11.03 12.12
N VAL A 43 13.95 12.03 11.28
CA VAL A 43 12.68 12.10 10.54
C VAL A 43 12.54 10.96 9.53
N GLU A 44 13.62 10.58 8.84
CA GLU A 44 13.61 9.45 7.89
C GLU A 44 13.37 8.13 8.63
N GLY A 45 13.96 7.98 9.82
CA GLY A 45 13.73 6.84 10.70
C GLY A 45 12.26 6.68 11.11
N ALA A 46 11.60 7.79 11.43
CA ALA A 46 10.18 7.79 11.74
C ALA A 46 9.31 7.40 10.51
N ALA A 47 9.66 7.90 9.32
CA ALA A 47 8.97 7.53 8.09
C ALA A 47 9.14 6.02 7.78
N MET A 48 10.35 5.49 7.96
CA MET A 48 10.64 4.07 7.75
C MET A 48 9.94 3.19 8.80
N ALA A 49 9.87 3.62 10.06
CA ALA A 49 9.11 2.93 11.10
C ALA A 49 7.62 2.82 10.76
N CYS A 50 7.02 3.90 10.25
CA CYS A 50 5.63 3.90 9.77
C CYS A 50 5.45 2.91 8.60
N LEU A 51 6.37 2.90 7.64
CA LEU A 51 6.33 1.99 6.50
C LEU A 51 6.41 0.53 6.94
N ILE A 52 7.40 0.18 7.77
CA ILE A 52 7.60 -1.17 8.30
C ILE A 52 6.36 -1.61 9.06
N THR A 53 5.81 -0.75 9.91
CA THR A 53 4.61 -1.06 10.69
C THR A 53 3.43 -1.35 9.78
N ALA A 54 3.18 -0.53 8.75
CA ALA A 54 2.09 -0.76 7.81
C ALA A 54 2.28 -2.08 7.02
N VAL A 55 3.50 -2.39 6.61
CA VAL A 55 3.83 -3.62 5.87
C VAL A 55 3.67 -4.85 6.76
N VAL A 56 4.08 -4.80 8.03
CA VAL A 56 3.98 -5.92 8.98
C VAL A 56 2.56 -6.06 9.55
N SER A 57 1.82 -4.97 9.73
CA SER A 57 0.44 -5.04 10.23
C SER A 57 -0.52 -5.63 9.21
N THR A 58 -0.28 -5.39 7.93
CA THR A 58 -1.11 -5.93 6.84
C THR A 58 -1.26 -7.47 6.91
N PRO A 59 -0.18 -8.29 6.97
CA PRO A 59 -0.27 -9.74 7.12
C PRO A 59 -0.83 -10.16 8.47
N ILE A 60 -0.60 -9.42 9.56
CA ILE A 60 -1.18 -9.70 10.88
C ILE A 60 -2.71 -9.57 10.82
N TYR A 61 -3.22 -8.45 10.28
CA TYR A 61 -4.65 -8.24 10.09
C TYR A 61 -5.26 -9.31 9.17
N LEU A 62 -4.55 -9.70 8.10
CA LEU A 62 -4.99 -10.77 7.21
C LEU A 62 -5.02 -12.14 7.87
N ALA A 63 -4.03 -12.47 8.70
CA ALA A 63 -3.99 -13.73 9.43
C ALA A 63 -5.16 -13.85 10.41
N VAL A 64 -5.47 -12.76 11.12
CA VAL A 64 -6.64 -12.69 12.00
C VAL A 64 -7.92 -12.82 11.19
N LEU A 65 -8.07 -12.06 10.11
CA LEU A 65 -9.22 -12.12 9.22
C LEU A 65 -9.43 -13.53 8.64
N ARG A 66 -8.36 -14.20 8.20
CA ARG A 66 -8.38 -15.59 7.71
C ARG A 66 -8.86 -16.56 8.78
N SER A 67 -8.27 -16.51 9.97
CA SER A 67 -8.62 -17.44 11.06
C SER A 67 -10.08 -17.32 11.49
N ARG A 68 -10.73 -16.21 11.14
CA ARG A 68 -12.05 -15.82 11.60
C ARG A 68 -13.14 -15.82 10.53
N LEU A 69 -12.80 -15.60 9.25
CA LEU A 69 -13.72 -15.58 8.11
C LEU A 69 -13.47 -16.72 7.10
N GLY A 70 -12.42 -17.53 7.28
CA GLY A 70 -12.15 -18.69 6.42
C GLY A 70 -11.71 -18.34 4.99
N LEU A 71 -11.39 -17.08 4.72
CA LEU A 71 -11.01 -16.63 3.37
C LEU A 71 -9.66 -17.24 2.94
N PRO A 72 -9.56 -17.81 1.73
CA PRO A 72 -8.32 -18.37 1.21
C PRO A 72 -7.32 -17.25 0.89
N VAL A 73 -6.09 -17.36 1.44
CA VAL A 73 -4.99 -16.39 1.24
C VAL A 73 -4.70 -16.14 -0.24
N ARG A 74 -4.91 -17.13 -1.09
CA ARG A 74 -4.74 -17.03 -2.54
C ARG A 74 -5.61 -15.93 -3.16
N LEU A 75 -6.85 -15.77 -2.71
CA LEU A 75 -7.75 -14.72 -3.24
C LEU A 75 -7.19 -13.32 -2.95
N PHE A 76 -6.56 -13.15 -1.78
CA PHE A 76 -5.97 -11.88 -1.39
C PHE A 76 -4.63 -11.62 -2.09
N LEU A 77 -3.79 -12.64 -2.24
CA LEU A 77 -2.54 -12.55 -3.01
C LEU A 77 -2.82 -12.26 -4.50
N ASP A 78 -3.82 -12.92 -5.09
CA ASP A 78 -4.24 -12.66 -6.48
C ASP A 78 -4.83 -11.25 -6.65
N ALA A 79 -5.50 -10.72 -5.62
CA ALA A 79 -5.97 -9.34 -5.63
C ALA A 79 -4.82 -8.32 -5.47
N LEU A 80 -3.77 -8.67 -4.71
CA LEU A 80 -2.60 -7.82 -4.46
C LEU A 80 -1.57 -7.83 -5.60
N ILE A 81 -1.40 -8.96 -6.29
CA ILE A 81 -0.32 -9.10 -7.28
C ILE A 81 -0.48 -8.11 -8.43
N ARG A 82 -1.73 -7.81 -8.83
CA ARG A 82 -2.05 -6.84 -9.88
C ARG A 82 -1.62 -5.41 -9.53
N PRO A 83 -2.10 -4.80 -8.42
CA PRO A 83 -1.64 -3.47 -8.03
C PRO A 83 -0.15 -3.43 -7.69
N VAL A 84 0.43 -4.50 -7.13
CA VAL A 84 1.89 -4.56 -6.88
C VAL A 84 2.69 -4.52 -8.19
N LEU A 85 2.29 -5.30 -9.19
CA LEU A 85 2.94 -5.30 -10.51
C LEU A 85 2.73 -3.98 -11.25
N ALA A 86 1.54 -3.37 -11.17
CA ALA A 86 1.29 -2.04 -11.73
C ALA A 86 2.14 -0.96 -11.07
N SER A 87 2.28 -0.98 -9.74
CA SER A 87 3.17 -0.08 -9.01
C SER A 87 4.63 -0.29 -9.36
N ALA A 88 5.08 -1.55 -9.51
CA ALA A 88 6.44 -1.86 -9.95
C ALA A 88 6.71 -1.34 -11.38
N ALA A 89 5.76 -1.51 -12.30
CA ALA A 89 5.85 -0.97 -13.65
C ALA A 89 5.91 0.56 -13.67
N MET A 90 5.06 1.22 -12.87
CA MET A 90 5.09 2.68 -12.68
C MET A 90 6.45 3.16 -12.16
N CYS A 91 6.99 2.52 -11.11
CA CYS A 91 8.32 2.85 -10.58
C CYS A 91 9.42 2.67 -11.64
N GLY A 92 9.37 1.59 -12.42
CA GLY A 92 10.34 1.34 -13.49
C GLY A 92 10.30 2.42 -14.57
N VAL A 93 9.10 2.82 -15.02
CA VAL A 93 8.96 3.90 -16.02
C VAL A 93 9.43 5.24 -15.45
N LEU A 94 9.05 5.59 -14.22
CA LEU A 94 9.49 6.82 -13.60
C LEU A 94 11.02 6.85 -13.42
N TRP A 95 11.64 5.73 -13.08
CA TRP A 95 13.09 5.64 -12.93
C TRP A 95 13.84 5.81 -14.26
N LEU A 96 13.24 5.38 -15.38
CA LEU A 96 13.82 5.55 -16.71
C LEU A 96 13.57 6.96 -17.29
N VAL A 97 12.43 7.56 -16.98
CA VAL A 97 11.99 8.84 -17.58
C VAL A 97 12.43 10.04 -16.76
N LEU A 98 12.52 9.91 -15.43
CA LEU A 98 12.85 11.00 -14.54
C LEU A 98 14.35 10.94 -14.18
N PRO A 99 15.20 11.84 -14.72
CA PRO A 99 16.62 11.90 -14.38
C PRO A 99 16.80 12.14 -12.89
N ALA A 100 17.69 11.35 -12.27
CA ALA A 100 18.00 11.41 -10.84
C ALA A 100 18.77 12.69 -10.46
N ASP A 101 19.40 13.34 -11.44
CA ASP A 101 20.19 14.53 -11.23
C ASP A 101 19.26 15.73 -11.06
N GLY A 102 19.15 16.18 -9.81
CA GLY A 102 18.48 17.41 -9.43
C GLY A 102 19.11 18.60 -10.12
N THR A 103 18.70 18.87 -11.36
CA THR A 103 18.93 20.15 -12.02
C THR A 103 18.48 21.23 -11.05
N ALA A 104 19.33 22.21 -10.76
CA ALA A 104 19.05 23.34 -9.89
C ALA A 104 17.92 24.20 -10.50
N LEU A 105 16.70 23.68 -10.46
CA LEU A 105 15.50 24.30 -10.95
C LEU A 105 15.04 25.30 -9.90
N HIS A 106 14.68 26.51 -10.33
CA HIS A 106 13.92 27.42 -9.49
C HIS A 106 12.66 26.73 -8.95
N ALA A 107 12.25 27.08 -7.72
CA ALA A 107 11.18 26.39 -6.99
C ALA A 107 9.89 26.17 -7.80
N PHE A 108 9.53 27.11 -8.69
CA PHE A 108 8.39 26.99 -9.57
C PHE A 108 8.57 25.89 -10.63
N ALA A 109 9.74 25.83 -11.27
CA ALA A 109 10.06 24.80 -12.25
C ALA A 109 10.21 23.41 -11.60
N ALA A 110 10.75 23.33 -10.39
CA ALA A 110 10.77 22.09 -9.62
C ALA A 110 9.35 21.59 -9.29
N THR A 111 8.44 22.50 -8.91
CA THR A 111 7.04 22.15 -8.64
C THR A 111 6.33 21.63 -9.90
N ALA A 112 6.49 22.31 -11.04
CA ALA A 112 5.93 21.87 -12.31
C ALA A 112 6.50 20.52 -12.76
N TRP A 113 7.81 20.30 -12.56
CA TRP A 113 8.48 19.04 -12.85
C TRP A 113 7.93 17.88 -12.01
N LEU A 114 7.77 18.10 -10.71
CA LEU A 114 7.19 17.11 -9.79
C LEU A 114 5.73 16.82 -10.12
N LEU A 115 4.93 17.84 -10.42
CA LEU A 115 3.54 17.66 -10.87
C LEU A 115 3.47 16.85 -12.17
N GLY A 116 4.37 17.11 -13.11
CA GLY A 116 4.51 16.32 -14.34
C GLY A 116 4.86 14.85 -14.05
N GLY A 117 5.78 14.60 -13.13
CA GLY A 117 6.13 13.26 -12.66
C GLY A 117 4.95 12.52 -12.01
N VAL A 118 4.17 13.20 -11.16
CA VAL A 118 2.95 12.65 -10.55
C VAL A 118 1.92 12.30 -11.61
N ALA A 119 1.65 13.20 -12.56
CA ALA A 119 0.70 12.96 -13.64
C ALA A 119 1.13 11.79 -14.53
N LEU A 120 2.40 11.74 -14.92
CA LEU A 120 2.96 10.63 -15.70
C LEU A 120 2.84 9.31 -14.95
N GLY A 121 3.26 9.28 -13.69
CA GLY A 121 3.15 8.11 -12.84
C GLY A 121 1.72 7.59 -12.70
N PHE A 122 0.75 8.50 -12.51
CA PHE A 122 -0.67 8.17 -12.49
C PHE A 122 -1.14 7.54 -13.81
N VAL A 123 -0.79 8.13 -14.96
CA VAL A 123 -1.16 7.61 -16.28
C VAL A 123 -0.59 6.21 -16.50
N VAL A 124 0.69 6.00 -16.17
CA VAL A 124 1.35 4.69 -16.30
C VAL A 124 0.70 3.67 -15.38
N TYR A 125 0.40 4.04 -14.14
CA TYR A 125 -0.28 3.15 -13.19
C TYR A 125 -1.66 2.71 -13.71
N VAL A 126 -2.48 3.67 -14.15
CA VAL A 126 -3.81 3.37 -14.70
C VAL A 126 -3.70 2.51 -15.95
N ALA A 127 -2.78 2.82 -16.87
CA ALA A 127 -2.54 2.03 -18.07
C ALA A 127 -2.08 0.59 -17.74
N ALA A 128 -1.19 0.41 -16.75
CA ALA A 128 -0.74 -0.90 -16.28
C ALA A 128 -1.89 -1.71 -15.65
N VAL A 129 -2.72 -1.08 -14.81
CA VAL A 129 -3.90 -1.73 -14.23
C VAL A 129 -4.90 -2.13 -15.32
N VAL A 130 -5.21 -1.24 -16.25
CA VAL A 130 -6.17 -1.50 -17.34
C VAL A 130 -5.66 -2.57 -18.30
N SER A 131 -4.38 -2.53 -18.67
CA SER A 131 -3.76 -3.57 -19.52
C SER A 131 -3.76 -4.93 -18.83
N MET A 132 -3.41 -5.00 -17.54
CA MET A 132 -3.54 -6.25 -16.77
C MET A 132 -4.99 -6.75 -16.71
N TRP A 133 -5.97 -5.86 -16.61
CA TRP A 133 -7.39 -6.22 -16.69
C TRP A 133 -7.80 -6.74 -18.06
N SER A 134 -7.19 -6.23 -19.13
CA SER A 134 -7.44 -6.72 -20.50
C SER A 134 -6.79 -8.09 -20.77
N ILE A 135 -5.63 -8.35 -20.18
CA ILE A 135 -4.84 -9.59 -20.39
C ILE A 135 -5.33 -10.74 -19.49
N ALA A 136 -5.69 -10.45 -18.24
CA ALA A 136 -6.03 -11.50 -17.26
C ALA A 136 -7.42 -12.12 -17.45
N GLY A 137 -8.17 -11.69 -18.47
CA GLY A 137 -9.59 -12.00 -18.61
C GLY A 137 -10.39 -11.29 -17.52
N ARG A 138 -11.44 -10.56 -17.92
CA ARG A 138 -12.40 -9.97 -16.98
C ARG A 138 -12.84 -11.07 -15.99
N PRO A 139 -12.90 -10.83 -14.67
CA PRO A 139 -13.61 -11.77 -13.81
C PRO A 139 -14.99 -11.95 -14.42
N ALA A 140 -15.33 -13.22 -14.72
CA ALA A 140 -16.60 -13.58 -15.31
C ALA A 140 -17.71 -12.89 -14.52
N ARG A 141 -18.60 -12.19 -15.24
CA ARG A 141 -19.84 -11.68 -14.70
C ARG A 141 -20.66 -12.89 -14.23
N SER A 142 -20.47 -13.30 -12.98
CA SER A 142 -21.39 -14.21 -12.30
C SER A 142 -22.67 -13.42 -12.04
N GLY A 143 -23.73 -13.73 -12.80
CA GLY A 143 -25.04 -13.12 -12.64
C GLY A 143 -25.90 -13.19 -13.90
N SER A 144 -26.34 -14.41 -14.26
CA SER A 144 -27.75 -14.76 -14.51
C SER A 144 -27.85 -16.26 -14.72
#